data_AF-A0A1H5YIK3-F1
#
_entry.id   AF-A0A1H5YIK3-F1
#
_cell.length_a   1.000
_cell.length_b   1.000
_cell.length_c   1.000
_cell.angle_alpha   90.00
_cell.angle_beta   90.00
_cell.angle_gamma   90.00
#
_symmetry.space_group_name_H-M   'P 1'
#
loop_
_entity.id
_entity.type
_entity.pdbx_description
1 polymer ?
#
loop_
_entity_poly.entity_id
_entity_poly.type
_entity_poly.pdbx_seq_one_letter_code
_entity_poly.pdbx_strand_id
1 'polypeptide(L)'
;MSYDRIRLYDAGRFHDTELPDWYHKAERLSETERVDFHRAFDRVLDCEHTLLTEEGLLGGALEIRFWPSEIHGIFVLVETPLSIVEQIVILNPADWLPFLSRYLAPLITVANQSSLIAHHNRIGNAFIAWARHGEGSHVDRETGLSRIDLDNDRTRRMAQQARAAMERERREGRA
;
A
#
# COMPACT_ATOMS: atom_id res chain seq x y z
N MET A 1 5.06 12.48 9.67
CA MET A 1 6.25 11.63 9.50
C MET A 1 7.26 12.49 8.79
N SER A 2 8.41 12.78 9.39
CA SER A 2 9.49 13.53 8.73
C SER A 2 10.43 12.49 8.12
N TYR A 3 10.64 12.60 6.81
CA TYR A 3 11.70 11.86 6.13
C TYR A 3 12.98 12.67 6.30
N ASP A 4 14.09 12.05 6.70
CA ASP A 4 15.35 12.80 6.81
C ASP A 4 16.13 12.83 5.48
N ARG A 5 15.73 11.99 4.51
CA ARG A 5 16.43 11.77 3.25
C ARG A 5 15.46 11.55 2.10
N ILE A 6 15.90 11.91 0.90
CA ILE A 6 15.22 11.62 -0.36
C ILE A 6 16.12 10.75 -1.25
N ARG A 7 15.51 9.94 -2.10
CA ARG A 7 16.25 9.11 -3.05
C ARG A 7 16.41 9.86 -4.37
N LEU A 8 17.62 9.89 -4.92
CA LEU A 8 17.89 10.37 -6.25
C LEU A 8 17.99 9.18 -7.21
N TYR A 9 17.48 9.35 -8.41
CA TYR A 9 17.68 8.45 -9.52
C TYR A 9 18.41 9.17 -10.65
N ASP A 10 19.58 8.65 -11.00
CA ASP A 10 20.46 9.21 -12.03
C ASP A 10 21.22 8.08 -12.72
N ALA A 11 21.26 8.12 -14.05
CA ALA A 11 21.99 7.18 -14.89
C ALA A 11 21.72 5.69 -14.54
N GLY A 12 20.45 5.37 -14.24
CA GLY A 12 20.03 4.01 -13.94
C GLY A 12 20.25 3.55 -12.48
N ARG A 13 20.71 4.43 -11.59
CA ARG A 13 21.09 4.08 -10.21
C ARG A 13 20.40 4.95 -9.19
N PHE A 14 20.15 4.35 -8.03
CA PHE A 14 19.65 5.05 -6.86
C PHE A 14 20.78 5.44 -5.91
N HIS A 15 20.63 6.60 -5.29
CA HIS A 15 21.46 7.04 -4.17
C HIS A 15 20.62 7.93 -3.24
N ASP A 16 20.85 7.83 -1.93
CA ASP A 16 20.11 8.64 -0.97
C ASP A 16 20.86 9.95 -0.70
N THR A 17 20.13 11.06 -0.62
CA THR A 17 20.67 12.39 -0.29
C THR A 17 19.85 13.03 0.82
N GLU A 18 20.37 14.10 1.41
CA GLU A 18 19.60 14.96 2.31
C GLU A 18 18.42 15.58 1.60
N LEU A 19 17.37 15.94 2.35
CA LEU A 19 16.23 16.63 1.80
C LEU A 19 16.65 17.97 1.15
N PRO A 20 16.23 18.24 -0.10
CA PRO A 20 16.50 19.52 -0.73
C PRO A 20 15.79 20.69 -0.04
N ASP A 21 16.33 21.90 -0.20
CA ASP A 21 15.74 23.12 0.38
C ASP A 21 14.28 23.35 -0.04
N TRP A 22 13.94 22.99 -1.28
CA TRP A 22 12.57 23.07 -1.80
C TRP A 22 11.63 22.13 -1.05
N TYR A 23 12.11 20.99 -0.58
CA TYR A 23 11.30 20.06 0.19
C TYR A 23 10.92 20.65 1.54
N HIS A 24 11.91 21.15 2.28
CA HIS A 24 11.68 21.84 3.55
C HIS A 24 10.83 23.11 3.39
N LYS A 25 10.94 23.79 2.24
CA LYS A 25 10.06 24.92 1.93
C LYS A 25 8.61 24.46 1.74
N ALA A 26 8.36 23.33 1.08
CA ALA A 26 7.02 22.77 0.93
C ALA A 26 6.43 22.29 2.26
N GLU A 27 7.22 21.60 3.10
CA GLU A 27 6.81 21.22 4.46
C GLU A 27 6.39 22.45 5.27
N ARG A 28 7.27 23.46 5.36
CA ARG A 28 6.97 24.70 6.07
C ARG A 28 5.72 25.37 5.52
N LEU A 29 5.55 25.43 4.20
CA LEU A 29 4.38 26.05 3.56
C LEU A 29 3.09 25.32 3.92
N SER A 30 3.11 23.98 3.90
CA SER A 30 1.96 23.17 4.29
C SER A 30 1.58 23.40 5.76
N GLU A 31 2.57 23.47 6.65
CA GLU A 31 2.35 23.70 8.08
C GLU A 31 1.86 25.13 8.39
N THR A 32 2.49 26.15 7.81
CA THR A 32 2.21 27.55 8.15
C THR A 32 0.93 28.07 7.51
N GLU A 33 0.69 27.74 6.24
CA GLU A 33 -0.47 28.21 5.48
C GLU A 33 -1.64 27.21 5.50
N ARG A 34 -1.48 26.04 6.13
CA ARG A 34 -2.46 24.94 6.13
C ARG A 34 -2.90 24.51 4.73
N VAL A 35 -1.96 24.61 3.79
CA VAL A 35 -2.15 24.15 2.42
C VAL A 35 -1.94 22.65 2.39
N ASP A 36 -2.75 21.95 1.61
CA ASP A 36 -2.56 20.53 1.35
C ASP A 36 -1.11 20.23 0.92
N PHE A 37 -0.56 19.11 1.40
CA PHE A 37 0.87 18.82 1.24
C PHE A 37 1.28 18.68 -0.23
N HIS A 38 0.43 18.07 -1.06
CA HIS A 38 0.68 17.97 -2.50
C HIS A 38 0.58 19.35 -3.18
N ARG A 39 -0.40 20.17 -2.77
CA ARG A 39 -0.52 21.57 -3.23
C ARG A 39 0.64 22.46 -2.80
N ALA A 40 1.28 22.17 -1.67
CA ALA A 40 2.47 22.90 -1.24
C ALA A 40 3.65 22.64 -2.19
N PHE A 41 3.81 21.40 -2.67
CA PHE A 41 4.78 21.09 -3.73
C PHE A 41 4.44 21.75 -5.05
N ASP A 42 3.16 21.81 -5.45
CA ASP A 42 2.77 22.49 -6.69
C ASP A 42 3.32 23.93 -6.74
N ARG A 43 3.21 24.63 -5.60
CA ARG A 43 3.68 26.01 -5.46
C ARG A 43 5.20 26.14 -5.39
N VAL A 44 5.87 25.22 -4.70
CA VAL A 44 7.32 25.32 -4.49
C VAL A 44 8.10 24.85 -5.72
N LEU A 45 7.61 23.81 -6.40
CA LEU A 45 8.20 23.26 -7.62
C LEU A 45 7.77 24.00 -8.89
N ASP A 46 6.86 24.97 -8.74
CA ASP A 46 6.30 25.81 -9.82
C ASP A 46 5.71 24.98 -10.98
N CYS A 47 5.05 23.87 -10.65
CA CYS A 47 4.39 22.99 -11.61
C CYS A 47 3.30 22.17 -10.91
N GLU A 48 2.24 21.80 -11.64
CA GLU A 48 1.22 20.92 -11.09
C GLU A 48 1.68 19.46 -11.15
N HIS A 49 1.32 18.68 -10.12
CA HIS A 49 1.49 17.23 -10.19
C HIS A 49 0.55 16.56 -11.18
N THR A 50 1.02 15.44 -11.70
CA THR A 50 0.19 14.46 -12.41
C THR A 50 0.06 13.19 -11.57
N LEU A 51 -1.16 12.66 -11.45
CA LEU A 51 -1.41 11.35 -10.87
C LEU A 51 -1.25 10.27 -11.95
N LEU A 52 -0.26 9.38 -11.79
CA LEU A 52 0.03 8.30 -12.75
C LEU A 52 -0.94 7.12 -12.61
N THR A 53 -1.54 6.97 -11.45
CA THR A 53 -2.47 5.87 -11.10
C THR A 53 -3.86 6.46 -10.88
N GLU A 54 -4.58 6.74 -11.98
CA GLU A 54 -5.95 7.28 -11.93
C GLU A 54 -6.89 6.43 -11.05
N GLU A 55 -7.99 7.05 -10.60
CA GLU A 55 -8.99 6.42 -9.74
C GLU A 55 -9.47 5.08 -10.32
N GLY A 56 -9.27 4.00 -9.55
CA GLY A 56 -9.69 2.64 -9.91
C GLY A 56 -8.60 1.74 -10.49
N LEU A 57 -7.43 2.25 -10.86
CA LEU A 57 -6.36 1.43 -11.47
C LEU A 57 -5.71 0.45 -10.48
N LEU A 58 -5.71 0.78 -9.18
CA LEU A 58 -5.06 -0.02 -8.11
C LEU A 58 -5.98 -0.26 -6.90
N GLY A 59 -7.30 -0.07 -7.05
CA GLY A 59 -8.24 -0.21 -5.93
C GLY A 59 -7.94 0.70 -4.73
N GLY A 60 -7.25 1.83 -4.95
CA GLY A 60 -6.82 2.75 -3.90
C GLY A 60 -5.63 2.28 -3.06
N ALA A 61 -4.95 1.19 -3.43
CA ALA A 61 -3.85 0.64 -2.64
C ALA A 61 -2.54 1.45 -2.76
N LEU A 62 -2.34 2.12 -3.90
CA LEU A 62 -1.13 2.85 -4.22
C LEU A 62 -1.48 4.04 -5.10
N GLU A 63 -0.90 5.19 -4.76
CA GLU A 63 -1.01 6.44 -5.49
C GLU A 63 0.40 6.90 -5.86
N ILE A 64 0.62 7.16 -7.15
CA ILE A 64 1.91 7.64 -7.65
C ILE A 64 1.69 9.00 -8.28
N ARG A 65 2.24 10.05 -7.66
CA ARG A 65 2.21 11.42 -8.16
C ARG A 65 3.60 11.82 -8.64
N PHE A 66 3.68 12.65 -9.67
CA PHE A 66 4.95 13.24 -10.08
C PHE A 66 4.82 14.71 -10.49
N TRP A 67 5.87 15.47 -10.22
CA TRP A 67 6.05 16.89 -10.54
C TRP A 67 7.23 17.03 -11.50
N PRO A 68 7.00 17.30 -12.79
CA PRO A 68 8.07 17.46 -13.77
C PRO A 68 8.63 18.89 -13.76
N SER A 69 9.30 19.27 -12.66
CA SER A 69 9.88 20.63 -12.53
C SER A 69 11.08 20.81 -13.46
N GLU A 70 11.07 21.88 -14.26
CA GLU A 70 12.19 22.22 -15.14
C GLU A 70 13.48 22.56 -14.37
N ILE A 71 13.34 23.05 -13.13
CA ILE A 71 14.47 23.51 -12.31
C ILE A 71 14.96 22.42 -11.38
N HIS A 72 14.07 21.59 -10.84
CA HIS A 72 14.39 20.65 -9.75
C HIS A 72 14.41 19.18 -10.20
N GLY A 73 14.14 18.94 -11.48
CA GLY A 73 13.96 17.60 -12.03
C GLY A 73 12.56 17.05 -11.76
N ILE A 74 12.38 15.76 -12.00
CA ILE A 74 11.09 15.10 -11.82
C ILE A 74 11.03 14.54 -10.41
N PHE A 75 10.22 15.15 -9.55
CA PHE A 75 9.93 14.63 -8.22
C PHE A 75 8.79 13.61 -8.33
N VAL A 76 8.96 12.43 -7.73
CA VAL A 76 8.00 11.34 -7.73
C VAL A 76 7.70 10.98 -6.29
N LEU A 77 6.41 10.98 -5.95
CA LEU A 77 5.89 10.58 -4.66
C LEU A 77 5.07 9.30 -4.84
N VAL A 78 5.48 8.25 -4.14
CA VAL A 78 4.76 6.99 -4.05
C VAL A 78 4.14 6.91 -2.67
N GLU A 79 2.82 6.77 -2.61
CA GLU A 79 2.10 6.77 -1.35
C GLU A 79 0.94 5.78 -1.36
N THR A 80 0.45 5.49 -0.15
CA THR A 80 -0.83 4.84 0.09
C THR A 80 -1.76 5.89 0.73
N PRO A 81 -3.07 5.62 0.83
CA PRO A 81 -3.98 6.53 1.54
C PRO A 81 -3.61 6.80 3.01
N LEU A 82 -2.73 5.97 3.60
CA LEU A 82 -2.34 6.07 5.01
C LEU A 82 -0.95 6.71 5.21
N SER A 83 -0.08 6.65 4.20
CA SER A 83 1.30 7.08 4.35
C SER A 83 2.04 7.17 3.02
N ILE A 84 3.02 8.08 2.98
CA ILE A 84 4.08 8.08 1.98
C ILE A 84 4.89 6.79 2.10
N VAL A 85 5.17 6.15 0.97
CA VAL A 85 5.97 4.92 0.86
C VAL A 85 7.38 5.25 0.37
N GLU A 86 7.50 6.08 -0.66
CA GLU A 86 8.79 6.41 -1.26
C GLU A 86 8.79 7.78 -1.92
N GLN A 87 9.95 8.42 -1.93
CA GLN A 87 10.17 9.76 -2.46
C GLN A 87 11.43 9.74 -3.32
N ILE A 88 11.29 10.04 -4.61
CA ILE A 88 12.37 9.93 -5.59
C ILE A 88 12.47 11.24 -6.38
N VAL A 89 13.68 11.73 -6.63
CA VAL A 89 13.93 12.82 -7.58
C VAL A 89 14.77 12.29 -8.72
N ILE A 90 14.33 12.56 -9.94
CA ILE A 90 15.03 12.20 -11.16
C ILE A 90 15.62 13.47 -11.73
N LEU A 91 16.96 13.58 -11.69
CA LEU A 91 17.65 14.82 -12.05
C LEU A 91 17.68 15.03 -13.57
N ASN A 92 17.80 13.95 -14.33
CA ASN A 92 17.87 13.99 -15.78
C ASN A 92 16.54 13.53 -16.41
N PRO A 93 15.86 14.37 -17.21
CA PRO A 93 14.63 13.97 -17.91
C PRO A 93 14.80 12.73 -18.78
N ALA A 94 16.00 12.46 -19.32
CA ALA A 94 16.27 11.26 -20.12
C ALA A 94 16.12 9.96 -19.32
N ASP A 95 16.27 10.02 -18.00
CA ASP A 95 16.14 8.88 -17.10
C ASP A 95 14.68 8.58 -16.72
N TRP A 96 13.73 9.45 -17.08
CA TRP A 96 12.30 9.26 -16.77
C TRP A 96 11.74 7.95 -17.34
N LEU A 97 11.93 7.69 -18.62
CA LEU A 97 11.37 6.51 -19.27
C LEU A 97 12.02 5.20 -18.77
N PRO A 98 13.36 5.12 -18.63
CA PRO A 98 14.01 4.01 -17.93
C PRO A 98 13.50 3.80 -16.50
N PHE A 99 13.32 4.88 -15.73
CA PHE A 99 12.81 4.79 -14.36
C PHE A 99 11.38 4.22 -14.33
N LEU A 100 10.50 4.79 -15.15
CA LEU A 100 9.10 4.38 -15.24
C LEU A 100 8.98 2.92 -15.64
N SER A 101 9.70 2.50 -16.68
CA SER A 101 9.61 1.12 -17.19
C SER A 101 10.23 0.08 -16.25
N ARG A 102 11.33 0.42 -15.56
CA ARG A 102 12.08 -0.53 -14.73
C ARG A 102 11.58 -0.62 -13.29
N TYR A 103 10.97 0.45 -12.76
CA TYR A 103 10.60 0.53 -11.35
C TYR A 103 9.10 0.78 -11.15
N LEU A 104 8.54 1.84 -11.74
CA LEU A 104 7.13 2.17 -11.52
C LEU A 104 6.18 1.17 -12.17
N ALA A 105 6.40 0.79 -13.43
CA ALA A 105 5.51 -0.13 -14.14
C ALA A 105 5.43 -1.52 -13.48
N PRO A 106 6.53 -2.15 -13.03
CA PRO A 106 6.46 -3.37 -12.24
C PRO A 106 5.74 -3.17 -10.91
N LEU A 107 5.99 -2.07 -10.19
CA LEU A 107 5.31 -1.76 -8.92
C LEU A 107 3.79 -1.64 -9.11
N ILE A 108 3.35 -0.88 -10.12
CA ILE A 108 1.94 -0.73 -10.50
C ILE A 108 1.35 -2.10 -10.85
N THR A 109 2.07 -2.91 -11.63
CA THR A 109 1.59 -4.24 -12.04
C THR A 109 1.37 -5.16 -10.84
N VAL A 110 2.32 -5.23 -9.92
CA VAL A 110 2.21 -6.06 -8.71
C VAL A 110 1.10 -5.57 -7.79
N ALA A 111 0.97 -4.26 -7.61
CA ALA A 111 -0.11 -3.67 -6.83
C ALA A 111 -1.49 -4.01 -7.43
N ASN A 112 -1.64 -3.92 -8.75
CA ASN A 112 -2.88 -4.27 -9.44
C ASN A 112 -3.20 -5.76 -9.31
N GLN A 113 -2.22 -6.63 -9.54
CA GLN A 113 -2.39 -8.09 -9.40
C GLN A 113 -2.78 -8.48 -7.97
N SER A 114 -2.18 -7.84 -6.97
CA SER A 114 -2.51 -8.08 -5.56
C SER A 114 -3.95 -7.67 -5.24
N SER A 115 -4.37 -6.50 -5.74
CA SER A 115 -5.76 -6.03 -5.60
C SER A 115 -6.76 -6.98 -6.25
N LEU A 116 -6.48 -7.45 -7.47
CA LEU A 116 -7.29 -8.43 -8.17
C LEU A 116 -7.40 -9.76 -7.42
N ILE A 117 -6.30 -10.27 -6.84
CA ILE A 117 -6.30 -11.48 -6.03
C ILE A 117 -7.16 -11.30 -4.77
N ALA A 118 -7.04 -10.17 -4.09
CA ALA A 118 -7.85 -9.87 -2.90
C ALA A 118 -9.35 -9.85 -3.24
N HIS A 119 -9.72 -9.25 -4.37
CA HIS A 119 -11.10 -9.29 -4.87
C HIS A 119 -11.58 -10.70 -5.21
N HIS A 120 -10.76 -11.50 -5.90
CA HIS A 120 -11.10 -12.89 -6.21
C HIS A 120 -11.27 -13.74 -4.95
N ASN A 121 -10.41 -13.55 -3.95
CA ASN A 121 -10.52 -14.25 -2.67
C ASN A 121 -11.82 -13.89 -1.95
N ARG A 122 -12.19 -12.61 -1.92
CA ARG A 122 -13.47 -12.16 -1.35
C ARG A 122 -14.67 -12.82 -2.04
N ILE A 123 -14.69 -12.82 -3.37
CA ILE A 123 -15.76 -13.46 -4.16
C ILE A 123 -15.81 -14.96 -3.91
N GLY A 124 -14.65 -15.63 -3.96
CA GLY A 124 -14.55 -17.07 -3.72
C GLY A 124 -15.03 -17.46 -2.32
N ASN A 125 -14.61 -16.73 -1.29
CA ASN A 125 -15.05 -16.95 0.09
C ASN A 125 -16.57 -16.77 0.22
N ALA A 126 -17.13 -15.70 -0.37
CA ALA A 126 -18.56 -15.45 -0.34
C ALA A 126 -19.36 -16.54 -1.06
N PHE A 127 -18.87 -17.00 -2.22
CA PHE A 127 -19.50 -18.10 -2.96
C PHE A 127 -19.45 -19.42 -2.19
N ILE A 128 -18.31 -19.75 -1.58
CA ILE A 128 -18.17 -20.95 -0.72
C ILE A 128 -19.14 -20.88 0.46
N ALA A 129 -19.24 -19.71 1.12
CA ALA A 129 -20.15 -19.51 2.23
C ALA A 129 -21.61 -19.70 1.82
N TRP A 130 -22.02 -19.08 0.70
CA TRP A 130 -23.36 -19.23 0.15
C TRP A 130 -23.67 -20.69 -0.22
N ALA A 131 -22.74 -21.39 -0.88
CA ALA A 131 -22.93 -22.78 -1.27
C ALA A 131 -23.06 -23.73 -0.06
N ARG A 132 -22.45 -23.40 1.08
CA ARG A 132 -22.50 -24.23 2.30
C ARG A 132 -23.68 -23.93 3.21
N HIS A 133 -23.99 -22.65 3.39
CA HIS A 133 -24.91 -22.17 4.42
C HIS A 133 -26.15 -21.47 3.85
N GLY A 134 -26.25 -21.36 2.52
CA GLY A 134 -27.33 -20.66 1.84
C GLY A 134 -27.19 -19.14 1.88
N GLU A 135 -28.25 -18.44 1.52
CA GLU A 135 -28.31 -16.97 1.59
C GLU A 135 -28.41 -16.49 3.05
N GLY A 136 -27.69 -15.42 3.41
CA GLY A 136 -27.85 -14.78 4.70
C GLY A 136 -26.80 -13.70 5.01
N SER A 137 -27.01 -12.96 6.10
CA SER A 137 -26.13 -11.88 6.58
C SER A 137 -24.88 -12.37 7.31
N HIS A 138 -24.56 -13.66 7.18
CA HIS A 138 -23.43 -14.30 7.87
C HIS A 138 -22.11 -14.15 7.11
N VAL A 139 -22.14 -13.62 5.88
CA VAL A 139 -20.95 -13.33 5.06
C VAL A 139 -20.53 -11.87 5.27
N ASP A 140 -19.29 -11.68 5.68
CA ASP A 140 -18.69 -10.36 5.81
C ASP A 140 -18.43 -9.74 4.42
N ARG A 141 -18.86 -8.49 4.20
CA ARG A 141 -18.78 -7.83 2.89
C ARG A 141 -17.36 -7.41 2.50
N GLU A 142 -16.47 -7.19 3.46
CA GLU A 142 -15.11 -6.71 3.22
C GLU A 142 -14.13 -7.86 2.99
N THR A 143 -14.38 -9.02 3.57
CA THR A 143 -13.47 -10.18 3.53
C THR A 143 -14.06 -11.37 2.76
N GLY A 144 -15.38 -11.40 2.60
CA GLY A 144 -16.12 -12.54 2.04
C GLY A 144 -16.20 -13.73 2.99
N LEU A 145 -15.68 -13.62 4.22
CA LEU A 145 -15.61 -14.73 5.16
C LEU A 145 -16.97 -14.97 5.83
N SER A 146 -17.30 -16.24 6.04
CA SER A 146 -18.48 -16.66 6.78
C SER A 146 -18.23 -16.66 8.29
N ARG A 147 -19.06 -15.94 9.05
CA ARG A 147 -19.07 -16.00 10.51
C ARG A 147 -19.33 -17.41 11.04
N ILE A 148 -20.19 -18.17 10.36
CA ILE A 148 -20.50 -19.56 10.74
C ILE A 148 -19.26 -20.43 10.63
N ASP A 149 -18.47 -20.26 9.57
CA ASP A 149 -17.22 -21.01 9.39
C ASP A 149 -16.18 -20.60 10.45
N LEU A 150 -16.07 -19.31 10.75
CA LEU A 150 -15.17 -18.81 11.81
C LEU A 150 -15.51 -19.38 13.19
N ASP A 151 -16.80 -19.42 13.54
CA ASP A 151 -17.27 -19.97 14.82
C ASP A 151 -17.05 -21.49 14.90
N ASN A 152 -17.30 -22.21 13.81
CA ASN A 152 -17.04 -23.64 13.71
C ASN A 152 -15.55 -23.97 13.86
N ASP A 153 -14.67 -23.20 13.19
CA ASP A 153 -13.22 -23.39 13.30
C ASP A 153 -12.70 -23.07 14.69
N ARG A 154 -13.21 -22.00 15.32
CA ARG A 154 -12.88 -21.67 16.72
C ARG A 154 -13.26 -22.82 17.66
N THR A 155 -14.47 -23.36 17.50
CA THR A 155 -14.97 -24.48 18.30
C THR A 155 -14.13 -25.74 18.09
N ARG A 156 -13.76 -26.06 16.84
CA ARG A 156 -12.87 -27.18 16.52
C ARG A 156 -11.49 -27.03 17.17
N ARG A 157 -10.89 -25.84 17.11
CA ARG A 157 -9.58 -25.55 17.74
C ARG A 157 -9.63 -25.73 19.26
N MET A 158 -10.66 -25.21 19.91
CA MET A 158 -10.87 -25.39 21.36
C MET A 158 -11.02 -26.87 21.72
N ALA A 159 -11.81 -27.63 20.97
CA ALA A 159 -11.98 -29.06 21.19
C ALA A 159 -10.67 -29.85 20.99
N GLN A 160 -9.85 -29.48 19.99
CA GLN A 160 -8.52 -30.09 19.79
C GLN A 160 -7.56 -29.78 20.94
N GLN A 161 -7.54 -28.54 21.43
CA GLN A 161 -6.72 -28.15 22.59
C GLN A 161 -7.13 -28.90 23.85
N ALA A 162 -8.44 -29.02 24.13
CA ALA A 162 -8.93 -29.78 25.27
C ALA A 162 -8.56 -31.27 25.19
N ARG A 163 -8.65 -31.88 24.01
CA ARG A 163 -8.20 -33.28 23.79
C ARG A 163 -6.70 -33.43 24.01
N ALA A 164 -5.90 -32.52 23.48
CA ALA A 164 -4.44 -32.55 23.67
C ALA A 164 -4.03 -32.35 25.14
N ALA A 165 -4.75 -31.50 25.89
CA ALA A 165 -4.52 -31.30 27.33
C ALA A 165 -4.85 -32.57 28.12
N MET A 166 -6.01 -33.18 27.88
CA MET A 166 -6.39 -34.45 28.51
C MET A 166 -5.42 -35.60 28.19
N GLU A 167 -4.91 -35.66 26.96
CA GLU A 167 -3.89 -36.65 26.59
C GLU A 167 -2.54 -36.44 27.31
N ARG A 168 -2.16 -35.18 27.56
CA ARG A 168 -0.96 -34.85 28.35
C ARG A 168 -1.13 -35.23 29.81
N GLU A 169 -2.24 -34.83 30.45
CA GLU A 169 -2.55 -35.20 31.84
C GLU A 169 -2.62 -36.72 32.03
N ARG A 170 -3.18 -37.45 31.06
CA ARG A 170 -3.25 -38.91 31.10
C ARG A 170 -1.88 -39.59 30.96
N ARG A 171 -0.90 -38.94 30.31
CA ARG A 171 0.49 -39.42 30.21
C ARG A 171 1.28 -39.09 31.47
N GLU A 172 1.09 -37.90 32.03
CA GLU A 172 1.77 -37.45 33.25
C GLU A 172 1.26 -38.15 34.52
N GLY A 173 -0.05 -38.40 34.63
CA GLY A 173 -0.63 -39.17 35.76
C GLY A 173 -0.43 -40.69 35.69
N ARG A 174 0.32 -41.19 34.69
CA ARG A 174 0.75 -42.59 34.56
C ARG A 174 2.25 -42.79 34.86
N ALA A 175 2.98 -41.71 35.15
CA ALA A 175 4.35 -41.74 35.67
C ALA A 175 4.34 -41.77 37.20
#